data_AF-A0A9W6FW07-F1
#
_entry.id   AF-A0A9W6FW07-F1
#
_cell.length_a   1.000
_cell.length_b   1.000
_cell.length_c   1.000
_cell.angle_alpha   90.00
_cell.angle_beta   90.00
_cell.angle_gamma   90.00
#
_symmetry.space_group_name_H-M   'P 1'
#
loop_
_entity.id
_entity.type
_entity.pdbx_description
1 polymer ?
#
loop_
_entity_poly.entity_id
_entity_poly.type
_entity_poly.pdbx_seq_one_letter_code
_entity_poly.pdbx_strand_id
1 'polypeptide(L)' 'MGSDAVVEYAADLAEIARQGVFSTPAVVIDGKVKVSGKVPSKEEIRSWLGK' A
#
# COMPACT_ATOMS: atom_id res chain seq x y z
N MET A 1 -12.22 -3.07 -17.31
CA MET A 1 -11.51 -1.77 -17.32
C MET A 1 -10.40 -1.88 -16.30
N GLY A 2 -9.14 -1.68 -16.70
CA GLY A 2 -8.00 -1.74 -15.79
C GLY A 2 -7.94 -0.46 -14.98
N SER A 3 -7.80 -0.57 -13.66
CA SER A 3 -7.54 0.55 -12.78
C SER A 3 -6.12 1.09 -13.06
N ASP A 4 -6.00 2.37 -13.41
CA ASP A 4 -4.73 3.08 -13.50
C ASP A 4 -4.11 3.15 -12.09
N ALA A 5 -3.22 2.21 -11.79
CA ALA A 5 -2.45 2.18 -10.55
C ALA A 5 -1.01 2.59 -10.86
N VAL A 6 -0.57 3.69 -10.27
CA VAL A 6 0.83 4.12 -10.31
C VAL A 6 1.58 3.34 -9.24
N VAL A 7 2.50 2.47 -9.66
CA VAL A 7 3.38 1.72 -8.74
C VAL A 7 4.72 2.43 -8.69
N GLU A 8 5.06 2.95 -7.51
CA GLU A 8 6.33 3.62 -7.26
C GLU A 8 7.14 2.85 -6.22
N TYR A 9 8.46 2.72 -6.47
CA TYR A 9 9.38 2.07 -5.55
C TYR A 9 10.02 3.11 -4.64
N ALA A 10 9.66 3.10 -3.35
CA ALA A 10 10.25 3.95 -2.33
C ALA A 10 11.32 3.17 -1.54
N ALA A 11 12.55 3.67 -1.51
CA ALA A 11 13.66 3.13 -0.71
C ALA A 11 14.03 4.02 0.49
N ASP A 12 13.47 5.23 0.58
CA ASP A 12 13.75 6.16 1.65
C ASP A 12 12.87 5.87 2.88
N LEU A 13 13.49 5.37 3.94
CA LEU A 13 12.82 5.07 5.21
C LEU A 13 12.14 6.31 5.82
N ALA A 14 12.70 7.51 5.65
CA ALA A 14 12.10 8.73 6.16
C ALA A 14 10.81 9.07 5.39
N GLU A 15 10.77 8.81 4.08
CA GLU A 15 9.58 8.99 3.27
C GLU A 15 8.48 7.98 3.59
N ILE A 16 8.87 6.72 3.78
CA ILE A 16 7.98 5.64 4.21
C ILE A 16 7.38 5.96 5.60
N ALA A 17 8.20 6.42 6.53
CA ALA A 17 7.73 6.83 7.87
C ALA A 17 6.79 8.05 7.81
N ARG A 18 7.03 9.04 6.92
CA ARG A 18 6.12 10.18 6.71
C ARG A 18 4.73 9.75 6.23
N GLN A 19 4.64 8.65 5.49
CA GLN A 19 3.38 8.04 5.05
C GLN A 19 2.68 7.23 6.17
N GLY A 20 3.23 7.21 7.38
CA GLY A 20 2.70 6.45 8.52
C GLY A 20 3.02 4.95 8.45
N VAL A 21 3.95 4.55 7.57
CA VAL A 21 4.41 3.16 7.46
C VAL A 21 5.63 2.98 8.37
N PHE A 22 5.42 2.28 9.49
CA PHE A 22 6.49 1.96 10.45
C PHE A 22 7.04 0.56 10.29
N SER A 23 6.33 -0.30 9.55
CA SER A 23 6.72 -1.69 9.31
C SER A 23 6.44 -2.04 7.86
N THR A 24 7.48 -2.44 7.15
CA THR A 24 7.42 -2.95 5.77
C THR A 24 7.35 -4.47 5.79
N PRO A 25 6.57 -5.11 4.92
CA PRO A 25 5.85 -4.55 3.77
C PRO A 25 4.53 -3.84 4.12
N ALA A 26 4.17 -2.83 3.33
CA ALA A 26 2.98 -2.01 3.51
C ALA A 26 2.34 -1.64 2.17
N VAL A 27 1.03 -1.38 2.17
CA VAL A 27 0.28 -0.92 0.99
C VAL A 27 -0.51 0.33 1.37
N VAL A 28 -0.35 1.38 0.57
CA VAL A 28 -1.05 2.66 0.71
C VAL A 28 -1.89 2.86 -0.55
N ILE A 29 -3.17 3.19 -0.38
CA ILE A 29 -4.10 3.48 -1.49
C ILE A 29 -4.79 4.82 -1.16
N ASP A 30 -4.77 5.75 -2.11
CA ASP A 30 -5.31 7.12 -1.95
C ASP A 30 -4.78 7.84 -0.70
N GLY A 31 -3.49 7.68 -0.39
CA GLY A 31 -2.86 8.27 0.79
C GLY A 31 -3.28 7.64 2.13
N LYS A 32 -4.06 6.55 2.13
CA LYS A 32 -4.41 5.79 3.33
C LYS A 32 -3.64 4.48 3.40
N VAL A 33 -2.95 4.25 4.52
CA VAL A 33 -2.33 2.96 4.83
C VAL A 33 -3.42 1.90 4.99
N LYS A 34 -3.43 0.90 4.10
CA LYS A 34 -4.36 -0.23 4.14
C LYS A 34 -3.79 -1.41 4.90
N VAL A 35 -2.48 -1.61 4.81
CA VAL A 35 -1.75 -2.62 5.57
C VAL A 35 -0.33 -2.12 5.82
N SER A 36 0.23 -2.46 6.98
CA SER A 36 1.62 -2.20 7.33
C SER A 36 2.13 -3.34 8.21
N GLY A 37 3.32 -3.86 7.92
CA GLY A 37 3.95 -4.96 8.66
C GLY A 37 3.35 -6.34 8.38
N LYS A 38 2.51 -6.46 7.35
CA LYS A 38 1.89 -7.72 6.94
C LYS A 38 1.74 -7.75 5.43
N VAL A 39 2.02 -8.90 4.82
CA VAL A 39 1.69 -9.14 3.41
C VAL A 39 0.18 -9.43 3.33
N PRO A 40 -0.61 -8.59 2.64
CA PRO A 40 -2.05 -8.81 2.52
C PRO A 40 -2.34 -10.02 1.63
N SER A 41 -3.44 -10.71 1.93
CA SER A 41 -3.91 -11.81 1.10
C SER A 41 -4.60 -11.30 -0.17
N LYS A 42 -4.72 -12.16 -1.19
CA LYS A 42 -5.36 -11.79 -2.48
C LYS A 42 -6.79 -11.29 -2.29
N GLU A 43 -7.52 -11.81 -1.29
CA GLU A 43 -8.88 -11.39 -0.96
C GLU A 43 -8.92 -9.99 -0.35
N GLU A 44 -8.00 -9.67 0.58
CA GLU A 44 -7.84 -8.32 1.15
C GLU A 44 -7.57 -7.29 0.05
N ILE A 45 -6.66 -7.61 -0.89
CA ILE A 45 -6.31 -6.71 -2.00
C ILE A 45 -7.53 -6.46 -2.90
N ARG A 46 -8.30 -7.51 -3.25
CA ARG A 46 -9.53 -7.36 -4.04
C ARG A 46 -10.57 -6.51 -3.34
N SER A 47 -10.66 -6.57 -2.01
CA SER A 47 -11.56 -5.71 -1.24
C SER A 47 -11.17 -4.22 -1.29
N TRP A 48 -9.90 -3.89 -1.55
CA TRP A 48 -9.47 -2.50 -1.66
C TRP A 48 -9.64 -1.91 -3.04
N LEU A 49 -9.45 -2.73 -4.08
CA LEU A 49 -9.51 -2.28 -5.47
C LEU A 49 -10.94 -2.06 -5.98
N GLY A 50 -11.97 -2.47 -5.22
CA GLY A 50 -13.34 -2.44 -5.71
C GLY A 50 -13.52 -3.30 -6.95
N LYS A 51 -14.76 -3.44 -7.41
CA LYS A 51 -15.13 -4.29 -8.55
C LYS A 51 -15.10 -3.50 -9.84
#